data_AF-A0A5Y2FRC6-F1
#
_entry.id   AF-A0A5Y2FRC6-F1
#
_cell.length_a   1.000
_cell.length_b   1.000
_cell.length_c   1.000
_cell.angle_alpha   90.00
_cell.angle_beta   90.00
_cell.angle_gamma   90.00
#
_symmetry.space_group_name_H-M   'P 1'
#
loop_
_entity.id
_entity.type
_entity.pdbx_description
1 polymer ?
#
loop_
_entity_poly.entity_id
_entity_poly.type
_entity_poly.pdbx_seq_one_letter_code
_entity_poly.pdbx_strand_id
1 'polypeptide(L)'
;MPNWCANRLMFNGIKNSDALKTWIAGGEPSLHRRARKEGIQLFLAGCAGILRPLTEQHYSPYPQLVSYGAAADNRPSAQAYSDWLAMFMAGAVLNVETCQTLHQCWLDSHIACARWDTLSEPEQSVIRQMYQQKSFDWGDSFRPAPVDEWWDSLCDVGSAVPAADPMDFRDVLPTRLDIEVNGFNGGLLTGVPSSYDHYLTRYGCKWPVGYEANICFAGENTLTVDFDTPWSPVGEDVVAELSQRYGGKLEHWFAEQ
;
A
#
# COMPACT_ATOMS: atom_id res chain seq x y z
N MET A 1 12.78 19.54 -13.96
CA MET A 1 11.44 18.94 -14.05
C MET A 1 11.63 17.44 -14.19
N PRO A 2 10.82 16.57 -13.58
CA PRO A 2 10.86 15.16 -13.94
C PRO A 2 10.59 15.06 -15.44
N ASN A 3 11.36 14.24 -16.16
CA ASN A 3 10.97 13.87 -17.52
C ASN A 3 9.68 13.06 -17.40
N TRP A 4 8.62 13.49 -18.07
CA TRP A 4 7.36 12.78 -18.13
C TRP A 4 7.33 11.93 -19.39
N CYS A 5 6.78 10.72 -19.28
CA CYS A 5 6.48 9.88 -20.42
C CYS A 5 4.99 9.96 -20.71
N ALA A 6 4.66 10.38 -21.93
CA ALA A 6 3.29 10.38 -22.41
C ALA A 6 2.92 8.98 -22.86
N ASN A 7 1.84 8.43 -22.31
CA ASN A 7 1.35 7.09 -22.62
C ASN A 7 -0.04 7.18 -23.23
N ARG A 8 -0.34 6.23 -24.11
CA ARG A 8 -1.67 5.95 -24.65
C ARG A 8 -1.97 4.47 -24.56
N LEU A 9 -3.10 4.14 -23.96
CA LEU A 9 -3.65 2.79 -23.93
C LEU A 9 -4.91 2.72 -24.77
N MET A 10 -4.91 1.82 -25.75
CA MET A 10 -6.04 1.56 -26.65
C MET A 10 -6.60 0.17 -26.39
N PHE A 11 -7.74 0.13 -25.73
CA PHE A 11 -8.47 -1.09 -25.40
C PHE A 11 -9.47 -1.42 -26.51
N ASN A 12 -9.45 -2.67 -26.99
CA ASN A 12 -10.35 -3.18 -28.02
C ASN A 12 -10.96 -4.52 -27.62
N GLY A 13 -12.30 -4.62 -27.61
CA GLY A 13 -13.02 -5.83 -27.19
C GLY A 13 -13.18 -5.95 -25.67
N ILE A 14 -13.35 -4.81 -24.99
CA ILE A 14 -13.51 -4.72 -23.54
C ILE A 14 -14.78 -5.45 -23.11
N LYS A 15 -14.70 -6.22 -22.02
CA LYS A 15 -15.86 -6.92 -21.44
C LYS A 15 -16.56 -6.12 -20.33
N ASN A 16 -15.83 -5.21 -19.68
CA ASN A 16 -16.33 -4.42 -18.57
C ASN A 16 -15.86 -2.96 -18.68
N SER A 17 -16.52 -2.18 -19.55
CA SER A 17 -16.15 -0.78 -19.78
C SER A 17 -16.36 0.11 -18.56
N ASP A 18 -17.35 -0.18 -17.72
CA ASP A 18 -17.67 0.68 -16.57
C ASP A 18 -16.60 0.54 -15.50
N ALA A 19 -16.18 -0.69 -15.16
CA ALA A 19 -15.08 -0.90 -14.22
C ALA A 19 -13.75 -0.29 -14.71
N LEU A 20 -13.51 -0.28 -16.03
CA LEU A 20 -12.33 0.37 -16.60
C LEU A 20 -12.41 1.90 -16.43
N LYS A 21 -13.55 2.52 -16.74
CA LYS A 21 -13.76 3.96 -16.56
C LYS A 21 -13.64 4.38 -15.09
N THR A 22 -14.18 3.58 -14.18
CA THR A 22 -14.05 3.80 -12.73
C THR A 22 -12.58 3.75 -12.29
N TRP A 23 -11.82 2.75 -12.74
CA TRP A 23 -10.39 2.67 -12.42
C TRP A 23 -9.57 3.81 -13.02
N ILE A 24 -9.90 4.24 -14.26
CA ILE A 24 -9.26 5.40 -14.89
C ILE A 24 -9.53 6.68 -14.09
N ALA A 25 -10.76 6.87 -13.62
CA ALA A 25 -11.14 8.05 -12.84
C ALA A 25 -10.55 8.06 -11.42
N GLY A 26 -10.32 6.88 -10.83
CA GLY A 26 -9.96 6.75 -9.41
C GLY A 26 -11.13 7.11 -8.49
N GLY A 27 -10.83 7.49 -7.25
CA GLY A 27 -11.84 7.95 -6.28
C GLY A 27 -12.52 6.85 -5.47
N GLU A 28 -12.55 5.62 -5.98
CA GLU A 28 -13.06 4.46 -5.23
C GLU A 28 -12.19 4.11 -4.02
N PRO A 29 -12.72 3.41 -3.01
CA PRO A 29 -11.95 2.97 -1.84
C PRO A 29 -10.72 2.11 -2.21
N SER A 30 -9.52 2.59 -1.89
CA SER A 30 -8.25 1.88 -2.11
C SER A 30 -7.90 0.97 -0.94
N LEU A 31 -8.12 -0.32 -1.13
CA LEU A 31 -7.88 -1.33 -0.09
C LEU A 31 -6.39 -1.51 0.22
N HIS A 32 -5.52 -1.45 -0.80
CA HIS A 32 -4.08 -1.63 -0.60
C HIS A 32 -3.46 -0.44 0.15
N ARG A 33 -3.92 0.80 -0.10
CA ARG A 33 -3.50 1.99 0.66
C ARG A 33 -3.95 1.93 2.12
N ARG A 34 -5.17 1.43 2.37
CA ARG A 34 -5.63 1.17 3.73
C ARG A 34 -4.77 0.12 4.42
N ALA A 35 -4.56 -1.03 3.78
CA ALA A 35 -3.74 -2.12 4.31
C ALA A 35 -2.31 -1.65 4.64
N ARG A 36 -1.72 -0.76 3.82
CA ARG A 36 -0.44 -0.12 4.12
C ARG A 36 -0.50 0.69 5.41
N LYS A 37 -1.47 1.61 5.57
CA LYS A 37 -1.58 2.47 6.76
C LYS A 37 -1.79 1.65 8.04
N GLU A 38 -2.73 0.72 8.01
CA GLU A 38 -3.03 -0.20 9.10
C GLU A 38 -1.82 -1.09 9.43
N GLY A 39 -1.13 -1.59 8.40
CA GLY A 39 0.09 -2.37 8.56
C GLY A 39 1.24 -1.59 9.19
N ILE A 40 1.43 -0.30 8.85
CA ILE A 40 2.42 0.55 9.50
C ILE A 40 2.07 0.73 10.99
N GLN A 41 0.80 0.95 11.32
CA GLN A 41 0.37 1.08 12.73
C GLN A 41 0.63 -0.21 13.53
N LEU A 42 0.28 -1.38 12.97
CA LEU A 42 0.53 -2.68 13.60
C LEU A 42 2.04 -2.96 13.75
N PHE A 43 2.83 -2.60 12.74
CA PHE A 43 4.29 -2.71 12.78
C PHE A 43 4.87 -1.87 13.92
N LEU A 44 4.46 -0.61 14.03
CA LEU A 44 4.87 0.31 15.10
C LEU A 44 4.41 -0.19 16.48
N ALA A 45 3.18 -0.69 16.59
CA ALA A 45 2.65 -1.27 17.82
C ALA A 45 3.44 -2.49 18.30
N GLY A 46 3.89 -3.34 17.37
CA GLY A 46 4.78 -4.46 17.66
C GLY A 46 6.15 -4.00 18.15
N CYS A 47 6.75 -3.03 17.46
CA CYS A 47 8.04 -2.46 17.83
C CYS A 47 8.01 -1.74 19.19
N ALA A 48 6.87 -1.16 19.58
CA ALA A 48 6.66 -0.54 20.88
C ALA A 48 6.28 -1.55 21.99
N GLY A 49 6.02 -2.81 21.64
CA GLY A 49 5.62 -3.85 22.59
C GLY A 49 4.16 -3.77 23.06
N ILE A 50 3.34 -2.93 22.40
CA ILE A 50 1.90 -2.78 22.62
C ILE A 50 1.19 -4.07 22.19
N LEU A 51 1.54 -4.58 21.01
CA LEU A 51 1.09 -5.85 20.48
C LEU A 51 2.24 -6.85 20.48
N ARG A 52 1.93 -8.10 20.85
CA ARG A 52 2.90 -9.19 20.93
C ARG A 52 2.30 -10.46 20.35
N PRO A 53 3.08 -11.27 19.62
CA PRO A 53 2.58 -12.52 19.03
C PRO A 53 2.33 -13.57 20.13
N LEU A 54 1.55 -14.60 19.82
CA LEU A 54 1.23 -15.70 20.75
C LEU A 54 2.43 -16.60 21.05
N THR A 55 3.38 -16.65 20.13
CA THR A 55 4.58 -17.49 20.24
C THR A 55 5.81 -16.64 19.96
N GLU A 56 6.96 -17.06 20.50
CA GLU A 56 8.22 -16.41 20.17
C GLU A 56 8.50 -16.52 18.67
N GLN A 57 8.86 -15.39 18.06
CA GLN A 57 9.11 -15.27 16.64
C GLN A 57 10.53 -14.78 16.40
N HIS A 58 11.07 -15.09 15.22
CA HIS A 58 12.33 -14.54 14.76
C HIS A 58 12.11 -13.81 13.43
N TYR A 59 12.42 -12.52 13.39
CA TYR A 59 12.32 -11.72 12.18
C TYR A 59 13.64 -11.01 11.88
N SER A 60 14.51 -11.69 11.12
CA SER A 60 15.85 -11.18 10.77
C SER A 60 15.84 -9.83 10.04
N PRO A 61 14.87 -9.52 9.14
CA PRO A 61 14.82 -8.21 8.50
C PRO A 61 14.68 -7.04 9.47
N TYR A 62 13.97 -7.22 10.59
CA TYR A 62 13.83 -6.20 11.63
C TYR A 62 13.56 -6.82 13.02
N PRO A 63 14.61 -7.23 13.75
CA PRO A 63 14.44 -7.99 15.00
C PRO A 63 13.67 -7.23 16.10
N GLN A 64 13.69 -5.90 16.07
CA GLN A 64 12.98 -5.05 17.05
C GLN A 64 11.47 -5.29 17.05
N LEU A 65 10.88 -5.69 15.91
CA LEU A 65 9.44 -5.97 15.77
C LEU A 65 8.95 -7.06 16.74
N VAL A 66 9.81 -8.01 17.10
CA VAL A 66 9.46 -9.17 17.95
C VAL A 66 10.27 -9.20 19.24
N SER A 67 10.96 -8.10 19.56
CA SER A 67 11.91 -8.02 20.69
C SER A 67 11.27 -8.13 22.08
N TYR A 68 9.97 -7.86 22.19
CA TYR A 68 9.20 -7.96 23.43
C TYR A 68 8.70 -9.39 23.74
N GLY A 69 9.05 -10.37 22.90
CA GLY A 69 8.69 -11.78 23.08
C GLY A 69 7.20 -12.05 22.87
N ALA A 70 6.74 -13.21 23.36
CA ALA A 70 5.35 -13.61 23.24
C ALA A 70 4.43 -12.86 24.23
N ALA A 71 3.15 -12.74 23.87
CA ALA A 71 2.10 -12.28 24.76
C ALA A 71 1.97 -13.21 25.97
N ALA A 72 1.76 -12.65 27.15
CA ALA A 72 1.57 -13.42 28.37
C ALA A 72 0.23 -14.18 28.39
N ASP A 73 -0.74 -13.74 27.60
CA ASP A 73 -2.08 -14.29 27.53
C ASP A 73 -2.57 -14.50 26.08
N ASN A 74 -3.35 -15.56 25.89
CA ASN A 74 -3.93 -15.92 24.59
C ASN A 74 -5.24 -15.15 24.34
N ARG A 75 -5.15 -13.81 24.30
CA ARG A 75 -6.28 -12.94 23.97
C ARG A 75 -6.56 -12.95 22.46
N PRO A 76 -7.80 -12.71 22.01
CA PRO A 76 -8.12 -12.55 20.60
C PRO A 76 -7.24 -11.52 19.87
N SER A 77 -6.86 -10.43 20.55
CA SER A 77 -5.97 -9.42 19.97
C SER A 77 -4.54 -9.93 19.71
N ALA A 78 -4.03 -10.82 20.56
CA ALA A 78 -2.73 -11.45 20.35
C ALA A 78 -2.77 -12.47 19.21
N GLN A 79 -3.88 -13.20 19.05
CA GLN A 79 -4.11 -14.06 17.88
C GLN A 79 -4.15 -13.24 16.59
N ALA A 80 -4.96 -12.17 16.55
CA ALA A 80 -5.07 -11.29 15.38
C ALA A 80 -3.72 -10.67 14.97
N TYR A 81 -2.93 -10.21 15.95
CA TYR A 81 -1.59 -9.71 15.68
C TYR A 81 -0.63 -10.82 15.18
N SER A 82 -0.76 -12.04 15.70
CA SER A 82 0.05 -13.18 15.23
C SER A 82 -0.26 -13.55 13.78
N ASP A 83 -1.55 -13.55 13.42
CA ASP A 83 -1.99 -13.82 12.05
C ASP A 83 -1.51 -12.73 11.08
N TRP A 84 -1.66 -11.46 11.47
CA TRP A 84 -1.09 -10.34 10.70
C TRP A 84 0.43 -10.45 10.57
N LEU A 85 1.14 -10.75 11.66
CA LEU A 85 2.60 -10.84 11.67
C LEU A 85 3.09 -11.96 10.75
N ALA A 86 2.42 -13.12 10.77
CA ALA A 86 2.74 -14.22 9.86
C ALA A 86 2.57 -13.82 8.38
N MET A 87 1.48 -13.12 8.05
CA MET A 87 1.25 -12.59 6.70
C MET A 87 2.30 -11.54 6.31
N PHE A 88 2.64 -10.64 7.23
CA PHE A 88 3.66 -9.61 7.02
C PHE A 88 5.04 -10.23 6.75
N MET A 89 5.46 -11.18 7.59
CA MET A 89 6.75 -11.88 7.45
C MET A 89 6.83 -12.73 6.17
N ALA A 90 5.70 -13.24 5.69
CA ALA A 90 5.61 -13.96 4.42
C ALA A 90 5.59 -13.05 3.18
N GLY A 91 5.56 -11.72 3.36
CA GLY A 91 5.49 -10.77 2.25
C GLY A 91 4.14 -10.77 1.55
N ALA A 92 3.05 -10.72 2.33
CA ALA A 92 1.67 -10.75 1.84
C ALA A 92 1.43 -9.80 0.64
N VAL A 93 0.89 -10.38 -0.43
CA VAL A 93 0.52 -9.66 -1.67
C VAL A 93 -0.81 -8.92 -1.44
N LEU A 94 -0.85 -7.62 -1.72
CA LEU A 94 -2.00 -6.75 -1.43
C LEU A 94 -3.12 -6.84 -2.47
N ASN A 95 -3.61 -8.06 -2.74
CA ASN A 95 -4.85 -8.26 -3.49
C ASN A 95 -6.09 -8.00 -2.61
N VAL A 96 -7.28 -8.00 -3.22
CA VAL A 96 -8.55 -7.64 -2.53
C VAL A 96 -8.80 -8.52 -1.29
N GLU A 97 -8.70 -9.84 -1.43
CA GLU A 97 -8.95 -10.79 -0.34
C GLU A 97 -7.93 -10.61 0.80
N THR A 98 -6.64 -10.52 0.45
CA THR A 98 -5.57 -10.33 1.43
C THR A 98 -5.72 -9.00 2.17
N CYS A 99 -6.09 -7.92 1.48
CA CYS A 99 -6.35 -6.63 2.12
C CYS A 99 -7.54 -6.68 3.09
N GLN A 100 -8.57 -7.47 2.79
CA GLN A 100 -9.71 -7.68 3.69
C GLN A 100 -9.29 -8.48 4.93
N THR A 101 -8.50 -9.54 4.77
CA THR A 101 -7.95 -10.32 5.89
C THR A 101 -7.04 -9.47 6.78
N LEU A 102 -6.13 -8.67 6.19
CA LEU A 102 -5.26 -7.77 6.93
C LEU A 102 -6.06 -6.73 7.73
N HIS A 103 -7.10 -6.16 7.12
CA HIS A 103 -8.01 -5.23 7.80
C HIS A 103 -8.75 -5.90 8.97
N GLN A 104 -9.19 -7.14 8.81
CA GLN A 104 -9.82 -7.88 9.90
C GLN A 104 -8.84 -8.10 11.06
N CYS A 105 -7.58 -8.46 10.77
CA CYS A 105 -6.56 -8.56 11.81
C CYS A 105 -6.33 -7.23 12.52
N TRP A 106 -6.36 -6.10 11.79
CA TRP A 106 -6.27 -4.78 12.38
C TRP A 106 -7.44 -4.49 13.34
N LEU A 107 -8.68 -4.75 12.91
CA LEU A 107 -9.87 -4.60 13.76
C LEU A 107 -9.77 -5.45 15.05
N ASP A 108 -9.44 -6.73 14.89
CA ASP A 108 -9.42 -7.71 15.98
C ASP A 108 -8.22 -7.52 16.93
N SER A 109 -7.16 -6.85 16.49
CA SER A 109 -6.05 -6.44 17.36
C SER A 109 -6.43 -5.35 18.36
N HIS A 110 -7.54 -4.64 18.12
CA HIS A 110 -8.00 -3.48 18.89
C HIS A 110 -6.99 -2.32 18.96
N ILE A 111 -6.00 -2.26 18.07
CA ILE A 111 -5.01 -1.18 18.06
C ILE A 111 -5.64 0.20 17.83
N ALA A 112 -6.77 0.25 17.11
CA ALA A 112 -7.57 1.45 16.90
C ALA A 112 -8.05 2.11 18.20
N CYS A 113 -8.13 1.36 19.31
CA CYS A 113 -8.54 1.92 20.60
C CYS A 113 -7.37 2.55 21.38
N ALA A 114 -6.12 2.26 21.00
CA ALA A 114 -4.93 2.73 21.68
C ALA A 114 -4.55 4.14 21.18
N ARG A 115 -5.37 5.15 21.49
CA ARG A 115 -5.10 6.55 21.11
C ARG A 115 -3.76 7.02 21.65
N TRP A 116 -3.14 7.99 20.99
CA TRP A 116 -1.81 8.49 21.30
C TRP A 116 -1.63 8.84 22.78
N ASP A 117 -2.56 9.59 23.35
CA ASP A 117 -2.53 10.03 24.76
C ASP A 117 -2.73 8.90 25.77
N THR A 118 -3.16 7.72 25.33
CA THR A 118 -3.31 6.53 26.19
C THR A 118 -2.06 5.67 26.21
N LEU A 119 -1.12 5.89 25.28
CA LEU A 119 0.16 5.17 25.23
C LEU A 119 1.10 5.68 26.33
N SER A 120 1.89 4.78 26.89
CA SER A 120 2.95 5.14 27.84
C SER A 120 4.09 5.91 27.17
N GLU A 121 4.85 6.67 27.94
CA GLU A 121 6.00 7.44 27.44
C GLU A 121 7.05 6.56 26.71
N PRO A 122 7.40 5.35 27.18
CA PRO A 122 8.28 4.45 26.43
C PRO A 122 7.71 4.04 25.07
N GLU A 123 6.43 3.70 25.01
CA GLU A 123 5.76 3.31 23.75
C GLU A 123 5.72 4.47 22.75
N GLN A 124 5.32 5.65 23.20
CA GLN A 124 5.34 6.86 22.38
C GLN A 124 6.74 7.19 21.87
N SER A 125 7.77 6.98 22.69
CA SER A 125 9.16 7.27 22.33
C SER A 125 9.66 6.38 21.19
N VAL A 126 9.35 5.09 21.23
CA VAL A 126 9.67 4.15 20.14
C VAL A 126 8.94 4.56 18.85
N ILE A 127 7.64 4.79 18.94
CA ILE A 127 6.82 5.15 17.76
C ILE A 127 7.30 6.46 17.15
N ARG A 128 7.55 7.48 17.99
CA ARG A 128 8.04 8.80 17.56
C ARG A 128 9.38 8.69 16.85
N GLN A 129 10.33 7.92 17.39
CA GLN A 129 11.64 7.73 16.77
C GLN A 129 11.52 7.11 15.38
N MET A 130 10.73 6.05 15.24
CA MET A 130 10.55 5.36 13.96
C MET A 130 9.80 6.23 12.95
N TYR A 131 8.72 6.89 13.38
CA TYR A 131 7.96 7.80 12.54
C TYR A 131 8.83 8.97 12.07
N GLN A 132 9.67 9.57 12.91
CA GLN A 132 10.58 10.63 12.48
C GLN A 132 11.53 10.19 11.36
N GLN A 133 11.98 8.93 11.37
CA GLN A 133 12.86 8.40 10.33
C GLN A 133 12.14 8.09 9.02
N LYS A 134 10.84 7.76 9.09
CA LYS A 134 10.07 7.21 7.96
C LYS A 134 8.86 8.03 7.54
N SER A 135 8.59 9.17 8.18
CA SER A 135 7.37 9.96 7.99
C SER A 135 7.15 10.42 6.55
N PHE A 136 8.22 10.70 5.80
CA PHE A 136 8.14 11.03 4.37
C PHE A 136 7.79 9.84 3.47
N ASP A 137 8.07 8.61 3.92
CA ASP A 137 7.73 7.38 3.20
C ASP A 137 6.33 6.87 3.58
N TRP A 138 5.92 7.07 4.83
CA TRP A 138 4.64 6.60 5.37
C TRP A 138 3.51 7.60 5.19
N GLY A 139 3.83 8.88 5.01
CA GLY A 139 2.87 9.92 4.68
C GLY A 139 2.46 9.88 3.21
N ASP A 140 1.20 10.20 2.93
CA ASP A 140 0.71 10.46 1.56
C ASP A 140 1.10 11.87 1.06
N SER A 141 1.94 12.59 1.80
CA SER A 141 2.25 14.01 1.60
C SER A 141 3.71 14.30 1.87
N PHE A 142 4.29 15.23 1.09
CA PHE A 142 5.61 15.81 1.35
C PHE A 142 5.68 16.64 2.64
N ARG A 143 4.55 16.81 3.33
CA ARG A 143 4.45 17.39 4.67
C ARG A 143 3.77 16.36 5.55
N PRO A 144 4.53 15.47 6.21
CA PRO A 144 3.96 14.49 7.11
C PRO A 144 3.25 15.19 8.27
N ALA A 145 2.11 14.66 8.68
CA ALA A 145 1.43 15.11 9.88
C ALA A 145 2.29 14.83 11.12
N PRO A 146 2.09 15.58 12.22
CA PRO A 146 2.56 15.19 13.55
C PRO A 146 2.22 13.73 13.86
N VAL A 147 3.08 13.04 14.62
CA VAL A 147 2.97 11.59 14.84
C VAL A 147 1.69 11.20 15.58
N ASP A 148 1.27 12.04 16.53
CA ASP A 148 0.05 11.93 17.30
C ASP A 148 -1.19 12.09 16.41
N GLU A 149 -1.23 13.14 15.58
CA GLU A 149 -2.32 13.34 14.62
C GLU A 149 -2.40 12.19 13.60
N TRP A 150 -1.25 11.73 13.08
CA TRP A 150 -1.20 10.59 12.16
C TRP A 150 -1.69 9.30 12.82
N TRP A 151 -1.22 9.01 14.03
CA TRP A 151 -1.60 7.81 14.78
C TRP A 151 -3.11 7.81 15.08
N ASP A 152 -3.63 8.91 15.61
CA ASP A 152 -5.04 9.04 15.99
C ASP A 152 -5.97 9.04 14.77
N SER A 153 -5.51 9.48 13.59
CA SER A 153 -6.31 9.42 12.36
C SER A 153 -6.69 7.99 11.94
N LEU A 154 -5.96 6.98 12.42
CA LEU A 154 -6.27 5.57 12.21
C LEU A 154 -7.17 5.00 13.32
N CYS A 155 -7.19 5.62 14.49
CA CYS A 155 -8.00 5.22 15.65
C CYS A 155 -9.48 5.61 15.51
N ASP A 156 -9.79 6.59 14.67
CA ASP A 156 -11.17 7.03 14.47
C ASP A 156 -11.95 5.98 13.65
N VAL A 157 -12.87 5.27 14.31
CA VAL A 157 -13.76 4.29 13.67
C VAL A 157 -14.52 4.98 12.54
N GLY A 158 -14.20 4.61 11.29
CA GLY A 158 -14.76 5.26 10.10
C GLY A 158 -13.79 6.23 9.40
N SER A 159 -12.51 6.25 9.78
CA SER A 159 -11.43 6.85 8.96
C SER A 159 -11.64 6.43 7.51
N ALA A 160 -11.92 7.42 6.66
CA ALA A 160 -12.33 7.16 5.28
C ALA A 160 -11.24 6.32 4.61
N VAL A 161 -11.64 5.18 4.03
CA VAL A 161 -10.74 4.37 3.21
C VAL A 161 -10.09 5.31 2.19
N PRO A 162 -8.75 5.36 2.08
CA PRO A 162 -8.11 6.28 1.17
C PRO A 162 -8.68 6.11 -0.24
N ALA A 163 -9.02 7.21 -0.90
CA ALA A 163 -9.44 7.15 -2.28
C ALA A 163 -8.30 6.62 -3.17
N ALA A 164 -8.62 5.80 -4.16
CA ALA A 164 -7.68 5.37 -5.17
C ALA A 164 -7.26 6.55 -6.03
N ASP A 165 -5.97 6.60 -6.35
CA ASP A 165 -5.46 7.56 -7.33
C ASP A 165 -5.95 7.13 -8.74
N PRO A 166 -6.12 8.07 -9.68
CA PRO A 166 -6.44 7.75 -11.07
C PRO A 166 -5.44 6.75 -11.65
N MET A 167 -5.94 5.69 -12.28
CA MET A 167 -5.12 4.66 -12.92
C MET A 167 -4.06 4.06 -11.98
N ASP A 168 -4.40 3.79 -10.72
CA ASP A 168 -3.49 3.14 -9.78
C ASP A 168 -3.20 1.69 -10.23
N PHE A 169 -1.99 1.47 -10.76
CA PHE A 169 -1.60 0.16 -11.29
C PHE A 169 -1.43 -0.89 -10.19
N ARG A 170 -1.31 -0.50 -8.91
CA ARG A 170 -1.25 -1.45 -7.79
C ARG A 170 -2.57 -2.16 -7.56
N ASP A 171 -3.69 -1.55 -7.97
CA ASP A 171 -4.98 -2.24 -7.94
C ASP A 171 -5.07 -3.35 -8.99
N VAL A 172 -4.31 -3.23 -10.09
CA VAL A 172 -4.26 -4.18 -11.21
C VAL A 172 -3.23 -5.27 -10.96
N LEU A 173 -2.00 -4.87 -10.66
CA LEU A 173 -0.89 -5.76 -10.35
C LEU A 173 -0.46 -5.51 -8.89
N PRO A 174 -0.95 -6.31 -7.93
CA PRO A 174 -0.75 -6.02 -6.51
C PRO A 174 0.71 -5.92 -6.06
N THR A 175 0.99 -4.96 -5.18
CA THR A 175 2.27 -4.82 -4.43
C THR A 175 2.29 -5.76 -3.21
N ARG A 176 3.33 -5.67 -2.36
CA ARG A 176 3.45 -6.44 -1.10
C ARG A 176 3.49 -5.56 0.13
N LEU A 177 2.89 -6.02 1.23
CA LEU A 177 2.78 -5.26 2.47
C LEU A 177 4.14 -4.88 3.06
N ASP A 178 5.09 -5.82 3.09
CA ASP A 178 6.41 -5.58 3.68
C ASP A 178 7.22 -4.54 2.90
N ILE A 179 7.07 -4.50 1.58
CA ILE A 179 7.65 -3.48 0.72
C ILE A 179 7.02 -2.11 1.01
N GLU A 180 5.69 -2.05 1.12
CA GLU A 180 4.98 -0.80 1.42
C GLU A 180 5.33 -0.25 2.83
N VAL A 181 5.54 -1.11 3.81
CA VAL A 181 6.02 -0.71 5.16
C VAL A 181 7.50 -0.31 5.13
N ASN A 182 8.34 -0.99 4.34
CA ASN A 182 9.73 -0.60 4.12
C ASN A 182 9.83 0.79 3.48
N GLY A 183 8.82 1.17 2.69
CA GLY A 183 8.61 2.51 2.18
C GLY A 183 9.43 2.84 0.93
N PHE A 184 9.16 4.03 0.38
CA PHE A 184 9.73 4.46 -0.91
C PHE A 184 11.25 4.41 -0.95
N ASN A 185 11.92 4.91 0.09
CA ASN A 185 13.39 4.90 0.18
C ASN A 185 13.94 3.60 0.78
N GLY A 186 13.08 2.70 1.28
CA GLY A 186 13.48 1.46 1.92
C GLY A 186 14.31 1.68 3.21
N GLY A 187 15.27 0.78 3.43
CA GLY A 187 16.28 0.89 4.49
C GLY A 187 15.80 0.53 5.90
N LEU A 188 14.52 0.23 6.09
CA LEU A 188 13.96 -0.20 7.37
C LEU A 188 14.11 -1.72 7.56
N LEU A 189 13.71 -2.49 6.55
CA LEU A 189 13.67 -3.96 6.59
C LEU A 189 14.85 -4.52 5.80
N THR A 190 15.79 -5.15 6.49
CA THR A 190 16.99 -5.72 5.87
C THR A 190 16.62 -6.84 4.89
N GLY A 191 17.10 -6.74 3.64
CA GLY A 191 16.84 -7.72 2.60
C GLY A 191 15.49 -7.60 1.90
N VAL A 192 14.63 -6.67 2.34
CA VAL A 192 13.39 -6.31 1.63
C VAL A 192 13.69 -5.13 0.70
N PRO A 193 13.27 -5.16 -0.58
CA PRO A 193 13.51 -4.06 -1.50
C PRO A 193 12.77 -2.78 -1.07
N SER A 194 13.27 -1.63 -1.50
CA SER A 194 12.52 -0.37 -1.40
C SER A 194 11.28 -0.42 -2.30
N SER A 195 10.23 0.36 -1.99
CA SER A 195 9.10 0.47 -2.93
C SER A 195 9.55 1.06 -4.25
N TYR A 196 10.54 1.96 -4.27
CA TYR A 196 11.11 2.51 -5.50
C TYR A 196 11.66 1.42 -6.42
N ASP A 197 12.58 0.57 -5.93
CA ASP A 197 13.19 -0.48 -6.74
C ASP A 197 12.17 -1.53 -7.17
N HIS A 198 11.24 -1.85 -6.26
CA HIS A 198 10.13 -2.75 -6.55
C HIS A 198 9.24 -2.20 -7.66
N TYR A 199 8.88 -0.92 -7.60
CA TYR A 199 7.98 -0.31 -8.55
C TYR A 199 8.60 -0.20 -9.94
N LEU A 200 9.89 0.16 -10.03
CA LEU A 200 10.60 0.14 -11.31
C LEU A 200 10.60 -1.27 -11.93
N THR A 201 10.85 -2.30 -11.11
CA THR A 201 10.88 -3.68 -11.60
C THR A 201 9.49 -4.19 -12.00
N ARG A 202 8.46 -3.84 -11.23
CA ARG A 202 7.11 -4.43 -11.34
C ARG A 202 6.17 -3.64 -12.26
N TYR A 203 6.29 -2.32 -12.28
CA TYR A 203 5.40 -1.42 -13.02
C TYR A 203 6.12 -0.66 -14.13
N GLY A 204 7.45 -0.73 -14.20
CA GLY A 204 8.25 -0.02 -15.20
C GLY A 204 8.44 1.47 -14.92
N CYS A 205 7.77 2.04 -13.91
CA CYS A 205 7.79 3.46 -13.61
C CYS A 205 7.92 3.75 -12.11
N LYS A 206 8.35 4.97 -11.77
CA LYS A 206 8.67 5.37 -10.40
C LYS A 206 7.43 5.40 -9.49
N TRP A 207 6.33 5.96 -9.97
CA TRP A 207 5.06 6.04 -9.26
C TRP A 207 4.01 5.35 -10.10
N PRO A 208 3.43 4.23 -9.62
CA PRO A 208 2.57 3.37 -10.42
C PRO A 208 1.13 3.91 -10.49
N VAL A 209 0.97 5.15 -10.92
CA VAL A 209 -0.31 5.83 -11.15
C VAL A 209 -0.27 6.58 -12.48
N GLY A 210 -1.42 6.81 -13.10
CA GLY A 210 -1.52 7.62 -14.32
C GLY A 210 -1.88 9.06 -13.99
N TYR A 211 -1.00 9.99 -14.33
CA TYR A 211 -1.23 11.43 -14.15
C TYR A 211 -1.98 12.01 -15.36
N GLU A 212 -2.81 13.02 -15.11
CA GLU A 212 -3.57 13.73 -16.16
C GLU A 212 -4.36 12.79 -17.10
N ALA A 213 -4.87 11.69 -16.55
CA ALA A 213 -5.59 10.68 -17.31
C ALA A 213 -6.81 11.27 -18.04
N ASN A 214 -6.85 11.10 -19.36
CA ASN A 214 -7.88 11.65 -20.23
C ASN A 214 -8.40 10.59 -21.20
N ILE A 215 -9.70 10.29 -21.12
CA ILE A 215 -10.37 9.38 -22.05
C ILE A 215 -10.60 10.12 -23.38
N CYS A 216 -9.74 9.86 -24.36
CA CYS A 216 -9.77 10.48 -25.69
C CYS A 216 -10.87 9.90 -26.58
N PHE A 217 -11.25 8.63 -26.35
CA PHE A 217 -12.30 7.97 -27.09
C PHE A 217 -12.98 6.89 -26.23
N ALA A 218 -14.31 6.81 -26.31
CA ALA A 218 -15.09 5.75 -25.67
C ALA A 218 -16.20 5.28 -26.64
N GLY A 219 -16.04 4.07 -27.16
CA GLY A 219 -17.05 3.34 -27.92
C GLY A 219 -17.77 2.31 -27.04
N GLU A 220 -18.50 1.39 -27.68
CA GLU A 220 -19.24 0.33 -26.98
C GLU A 220 -18.30 -0.66 -26.28
N ASN A 221 -17.31 -1.20 -27.01
CA ASN A 221 -16.32 -2.17 -26.51
C ASN A 221 -14.87 -1.69 -26.73
N THR A 222 -14.68 -0.39 -26.93
CA THR A 222 -13.39 0.23 -27.25
C THR A 222 -13.19 1.48 -26.40
N LEU A 223 -11.97 1.70 -25.92
CA LEU A 223 -11.63 2.86 -25.10
C LEU A 223 -10.18 3.25 -25.34
N THR A 224 -9.92 4.54 -25.51
CA THR A 224 -8.57 5.10 -25.59
C THR A 224 -8.38 6.09 -24.47
N VAL A 225 -7.31 5.94 -23.70
CA VAL A 225 -6.92 6.85 -22.62
C VAL A 225 -5.47 7.29 -22.80
N ASP A 226 -5.24 8.59 -22.67
CA ASP A 226 -3.91 9.20 -22.60
C ASP A 226 -3.61 9.56 -21.14
N PHE A 227 -2.36 9.37 -20.70
CA PHE A 227 -1.91 9.69 -19.34
C PHE A 227 -0.39 9.81 -19.29
N ASP A 228 0.12 10.45 -18.25
CA ASP A 228 1.55 10.60 -18.02
C ASP A 228 2.05 9.70 -16.89
N THR A 229 3.26 9.17 -17.05
CA THR A 229 4.01 8.49 -15.99
C THR A 229 5.35 9.17 -15.77
N PRO A 230 5.87 9.19 -14.53
CA PRO A 230 7.19 9.75 -14.27
C PRO A 230 8.29 8.86 -14.85
N TRP A 231 9.19 9.49 -15.62
CA TRP A 231 10.46 8.99 -16.15
C TRP A 231 10.42 7.94 -17.27
N SER A 232 9.44 7.03 -17.26
CA SER A 232 9.41 5.89 -18.18
C SER A 232 7.98 5.43 -18.41
N PRO A 233 7.69 4.72 -19.51
CA PRO A 233 6.38 4.15 -19.76
C PRO A 233 6.00 3.10 -18.72
N VAL A 234 4.71 2.78 -18.64
CA VAL A 234 4.25 1.64 -17.83
C VAL A 234 4.77 0.32 -18.44
N GLY A 235 5.13 -0.64 -17.59
CA GLY A 235 5.75 -1.91 -17.99
C GLY A 235 4.78 -2.89 -18.67
N GLU A 236 5.34 -3.79 -19.49
CA GLU A 236 4.58 -4.78 -20.27
C GLU A 236 3.73 -5.71 -19.39
N ASP A 237 4.20 -6.08 -18.20
CA ASP A 237 3.44 -6.91 -17.24
C ASP A 237 2.12 -6.24 -16.81
N VAL A 238 2.12 -4.92 -16.65
CA VAL A 238 0.92 -4.15 -16.32
C VAL A 238 -0.04 -4.13 -17.51
N VAL A 239 0.48 -3.95 -18.72
CA VAL A 239 -0.32 -3.99 -19.97
C VAL A 239 -0.96 -5.37 -20.14
N ALA A 240 -0.21 -6.45 -19.89
CA ALA A 240 -0.73 -7.80 -19.94
C ALA A 240 -1.86 -8.03 -18.92
N GLU A 241 -1.66 -7.61 -17.67
CA GLU A 241 -2.66 -7.77 -16.61
C GLU A 241 -3.92 -6.91 -16.87
N LEU A 242 -3.76 -5.69 -17.40
CA LEU A 242 -4.88 -4.85 -17.82
C LEU A 242 -5.70 -5.51 -18.93
N SER A 243 -5.03 -6.08 -19.94
CA SER A 243 -5.68 -6.82 -21.04
C SER A 243 -6.45 -8.04 -20.52
N GLN A 244 -5.86 -8.78 -19.57
CA GLN A 244 -6.52 -9.92 -18.94
C GLN A 244 -7.73 -9.50 -18.12
N ARG A 245 -7.59 -8.48 -17.26
CA ARG A 245 -8.61 -8.05 -16.31
C ARG A 245 -9.84 -7.45 -16.97
N TYR A 246 -9.64 -6.55 -17.92
CA TYR A 246 -10.75 -5.86 -18.60
C TYR A 246 -11.22 -6.56 -19.88
N GLY A 247 -10.45 -7.55 -20.33
CA GLY A 247 -10.70 -8.31 -21.55
C GLY A 247 -10.36 -7.51 -22.82
N GLY A 248 -10.06 -8.25 -23.89
CA GLY A 248 -9.76 -7.67 -25.19
C GLY A 248 -8.27 -7.43 -25.43
N LYS A 249 -7.96 -6.89 -26.61
CA LYS A 249 -6.60 -6.53 -27.02
C LYS A 249 -6.27 -5.15 -26.49
N LEU A 250 -5.13 -5.01 -25.82
CA LEU A 250 -4.59 -3.73 -25.38
C LEU A 250 -3.37 -3.37 -26.23
N GLU A 251 -3.38 -2.17 -26.80
CA GLU A 251 -2.21 -1.59 -27.47
C GLU A 251 -1.70 -0.43 -26.63
N HIS A 252 -0.38 -0.38 -26.43
CA HIS A 252 0.30 0.64 -25.65
C HIS A 252 1.26 1.40 -26.55
N TRP A 253 1.10 2.72 -26.59
CA TRP A 253 1.99 3.65 -27.27
C TRP A 253 2.56 4.59 -26.23
N PHE A 254 3.83 4.97 -26.38
CA PHE A 254 4.45 5.92 -25.48
C PHE A 254 5.48 6.79 -26.18
N ALA A 255 5.72 7.97 -25.60
CA ALA A 255 6.76 8.90 -26.02
C ALA A 255 7.42 9.53 -24.79
N GLU A 256 8.74 9.42 -24.71
CA GLU A 256 9.55 10.11 -23.70
C GLU A 256 9.92 11.50 -24.22
N GLN A 257 9.79 12.54 -23.38
CA GLN A 257 10.19 13.91 -23.69
C GLN A 257 11.68 14.15 -23.43
#